data_AF-W5SLT4-F1
#
_entry.id   AF-W5SLT4-F1
#
_cell.length_a   1.000
_cell.length_b   1.000
_cell.length_c   1.000
_cell.angle_alpha   90.00
_cell.angle_beta   90.00
_cell.angle_gamma   90.00
#
_symmetry.space_group_name_H-M   'P 1'
#
loop_
_entity.id
_entity.type
_entity.pdbx_description
1 polymer ?
#
loop_
_entity_poly.entity_id
_entity_poly.type
_entity_poly.pdbx_seq_one_letter_code
_entity_poly.pdbx_strand_id
1 'polypeptide(L)'
;MQEIVKVAKGKNISEPRSGSTAVKLGDADNKEGAKILSTNEASEAGSVSKAVLILSSVSGEEMLASIVKSTENRVVALTGNATSSTTPLEFAKGGTSAHLANASDAKAAAVAGGIALRSLVKDGKLASGAQDGQAGGKEEVQKVGITAVNKLLGAVEEIVKKTVKNVLEKVKEEVDKARDPKAAGQ
;
A
#
# COMPACT_ATOMS: atom_id res chain seq x y z
N MET A 1 -10.43 2.43 2.23
CA MET A 1 -9.76 2.30 0.91
C MET A 1 -10.56 1.43 -0.05
N GLN A 2 -11.01 0.22 0.36
CA GLN A 2 -11.85 -0.65 -0.48
C GLN A 2 -13.10 0.04 -1.04
N GLU A 3 -13.88 0.70 -0.19
CA GLU A 3 -15.10 1.41 -0.64
C GLU A 3 -14.79 2.55 -1.62
N ILE A 4 -13.65 3.24 -1.51
CA ILE A 4 -13.23 4.27 -2.48
C ILE A 4 -13.04 3.64 -3.86
N VAL A 5 -12.33 2.52 -3.94
CA VAL A 5 -12.10 1.81 -5.20
C VAL A 5 -13.38 1.22 -5.76
N LYS A 6 -14.27 0.72 -4.90
CA LYS A 6 -15.60 0.20 -5.29
C LYS A 6 -16.48 1.29 -5.90
N VAL A 7 -16.52 2.49 -5.31
CA VAL A 7 -17.22 3.64 -5.88
C VAL A 7 -16.64 4.01 -7.24
N ALA A 8 -15.31 4.07 -7.36
CA ALA A 8 -14.63 4.37 -8.62
C ALA A 8 -14.98 3.37 -9.73
N LYS A 9 -14.97 2.06 -9.40
CA LYS A 9 -15.38 0.98 -10.30
C LYS A 9 -16.82 1.14 -10.76
N GLY A 10 -17.73 1.49 -9.84
CA GLY A 10 -19.13 1.81 -10.17
C GLY A 10 -19.31 3.02 -11.09
N LYS A 11 -18.25 3.82 -11.30
CA LYS A 11 -18.19 4.92 -12.26
C LYS A 11 -17.37 4.60 -13.52
N ASN A 12 -17.07 3.33 -13.78
CA ASN A 12 -16.25 2.85 -14.91
C ASN A 12 -14.78 3.32 -14.87
N ILE A 13 -14.25 3.63 -13.68
CA ILE A 13 -12.81 3.85 -13.52
C ILE A 13 -12.12 2.50 -13.31
N SER A 14 -11.04 2.26 -14.04
CA SER A 14 -10.24 1.04 -13.93
C SER A 14 -9.71 0.83 -12.51
N GLU A 15 -9.65 -0.43 -12.08
CA GLU A 15 -9.06 -0.80 -10.79
C GLU A 15 -7.54 -0.50 -10.76
N PRO A 16 -6.97 -0.25 -9.55
CA PRO A 16 -5.54 -0.04 -9.40
C PRO A 16 -4.72 -1.23 -9.94
N ARG A 17 -3.60 -0.93 -10.60
CA ARG A 17 -2.73 -1.95 -11.20
C ARG A 17 -2.16 -2.88 -10.13
N SER A 18 -2.27 -4.20 -10.34
CA SER A 18 -1.67 -5.19 -9.43
C SER A 18 -0.17 -5.31 -9.63
N GLY A 19 0.57 -5.45 -8.53
CA GLY A 19 2.00 -5.74 -8.54
C GLY A 19 2.27 -7.22 -8.24
N SER A 20 3.22 -7.81 -8.98
CA SER A 20 3.70 -9.18 -8.78
C SER A 20 5.17 -9.25 -8.35
N THR A 21 5.85 -8.10 -8.26
CA THR A 21 7.24 -8.00 -7.82
C THR A 21 7.41 -8.61 -6.44
N ALA A 22 8.35 -9.54 -6.30
CA ALA A 22 8.75 -10.11 -5.02
C ALA A 22 9.71 -9.17 -4.26
N VAL A 23 9.88 -9.39 -2.96
CA VAL A 23 10.89 -8.67 -2.16
C VAL A 23 12.32 -8.99 -2.60
N LYS A 24 12.54 -10.16 -3.22
CA LYS A 24 13.77 -10.46 -3.94
C LYS A 24 13.80 -9.76 -5.30
N LEU A 25 14.74 -8.84 -5.48
CA LEU A 25 14.92 -8.02 -6.68
C LEU A 25 16.20 -8.47 -7.39
N GLY A 26 16.07 -9.34 -8.39
CA GLY A 26 17.23 -10.01 -9.00
C GLY A 26 17.97 -10.85 -7.96
N ASP A 27 19.27 -10.61 -7.79
CA ASP A 27 20.10 -11.29 -6.78
C ASP A 27 19.98 -10.69 -5.37
N ALA A 28 19.40 -9.49 -5.24
CA ALA A 28 19.26 -8.82 -3.95
C ALA A 28 18.03 -9.34 -3.19
N ASP A 29 18.27 -10.05 -2.07
CA ASP A 29 17.21 -10.50 -1.18
C ASP A 29 16.89 -9.46 -0.09
N ASN A 30 15.79 -8.74 -0.30
CA ASN A 30 15.34 -7.67 0.60
C ASN A 30 14.33 -8.14 1.65
N LYS A 31 14.06 -9.45 1.79
CA LYS A 31 13.03 -9.97 2.72
C LYS A 31 13.17 -9.47 4.16
N GLU A 32 14.40 -9.23 4.61
CA GLU A 32 14.69 -8.66 5.93
C GLU A 32 14.06 -7.27 6.14
N GLY A 33 13.76 -6.54 5.06
CA GLY A 33 12.99 -5.30 5.13
C GLY A 33 11.60 -5.46 5.75
N ALA A 34 11.02 -6.66 5.73
CA ALA A 34 9.76 -6.93 6.42
C ALA A 34 9.88 -6.91 7.95
N LYS A 35 11.09 -7.06 8.52
CA LYS A 35 11.31 -7.00 9.99
C LYS A 35 10.91 -5.66 10.61
N ILE A 36 10.84 -4.59 9.81
CA ILE A 36 10.32 -3.30 10.27
C ILE A 36 8.86 -3.35 10.75
N LEU A 37 8.14 -4.43 10.42
CA LEU A 37 6.77 -4.71 10.85
C LEU A 37 6.69 -5.58 12.10
N SER A 38 7.82 -5.91 12.73
CA SER A 38 7.86 -6.71 13.96
C SER A 38 7.09 -6.02 15.08
N THR A 39 6.42 -6.82 15.91
CA THR A 39 5.60 -6.33 17.03
C THR A 39 6.31 -6.34 18.37
N ASN A 40 7.37 -7.14 18.50
CA ASN A 40 7.98 -7.49 19.79
C ASN A 40 9.51 -7.42 19.78
N GLU A 41 10.12 -7.05 18.66
CA GLU A 41 11.56 -7.02 18.49
C GLU A 41 11.98 -5.74 17.78
N ALA A 42 13.17 -5.24 18.11
CA ALA A 42 13.81 -4.23 17.31
C ALA A 42 14.15 -4.81 15.92
N SER A 43 13.94 -4.00 14.90
CA SER A 43 14.42 -4.28 13.55
C SER A 43 15.95 -4.18 13.53
N GLU A 44 16.62 -5.15 12.92
CA GLU A 44 18.06 -5.05 12.67
C GLU A 44 18.37 -3.83 11.81
N ALA A 45 19.52 -3.16 12.03
CA ALA A 45 19.90 -1.91 11.37
C ALA A 45 19.79 -1.98 9.83
N GLY A 46 20.21 -3.10 9.23
CA GLY A 46 20.15 -3.31 7.76
C GLY A 46 18.74 -3.54 7.19
N SER A 47 17.74 -3.80 8.03
CA SER A 47 16.37 -4.03 7.59
C SER A 47 15.70 -2.75 7.11
N VAL A 48 16.05 -1.60 7.69
CA VAL A 48 15.47 -0.30 7.29
C VAL A 48 15.83 0.03 5.84
N SER A 49 17.10 -0.10 5.46
CA SER A 49 17.55 0.13 4.07
C SER A 49 16.87 -0.86 3.10
N LYS A 50 16.67 -2.12 3.50
CA LYS A 50 15.93 -3.10 2.68
C LYS A 50 14.45 -2.78 2.54
N ALA A 51 13.81 -2.23 3.58
CA ALA A 51 12.44 -1.74 3.50
C ALA A 51 12.31 -0.56 2.52
N VAL A 52 13.31 0.33 2.49
CA VAL A 52 13.40 1.42 1.49
C VAL A 52 13.50 0.85 0.07
N LEU A 53 14.32 -0.18 -0.15
CA LEU A 53 14.43 -0.85 -1.46
C LEU A 53 13.10 -1.48 -1.89
N ILE A 54 12.41 -2.19 -0.98
CA ILE A 54 11.07 -2.74 -1.23
C ILE A 54 10.11 -1.62 -1.64
N LEU A 55 10.04 -0.54 -0.87
CA LEU A 55 9.16 0.61 -1.18
C LEU A 55 9.49 1.26 -2.52
N SER A 56 10.77 1.28 -2.92
CA SER A 56 11.21 1.86 -4.19
C SER A 56 10.79 1.00 -5.38
N SER A 57 10.65 -0.31 -5.20
CA SER A 57 10.30 -1.28 -6.25
C SER A 57 8.82 -1.35 -6.61
N VAL A 58 7.95 -0.66 -5.87
CA VAL A 58 6.49 -0.74 -6.04
C VAL A 58 5.85 0.64 -6.19
N SER A 59 4.78 0.76 -6.95
CA SER A 59 3.99 1.98 -7.06
C SER A 59 2.91 2.05 -5.97
N GLY A 60 2.36 3.24 -5.76
CA GLY A 60 1.20 3.42 -4.88
C GLY A 60 -0.04 2.69 -5.38
N GLU A 61 -0.22 2.60 -6.70
CA GLU A 61 -1.31 1.83 -7.29
C GLU A 61 -1.19 0.33 -6.98
N GLU A 62 0.03 -0.22 -6.99
CA GLU A 62 0.27 -1.63 -6.62
C GLU A 62 0.00 -1.88 -5.14
N MET A 63 0.39 -0.94 -4.27
CA MET A 63 0.07 -1.00 -2.85
C MET A 63 -1.45 -0.93 -2.63
N LEU A 64 -2.14 0.01 -3.27
CA LEU A 64 -3.59 0.16 -3.18
C LEU A 64 -4.30 -1.09 -3.71
N ALA A 65 -3.87 -1.63 -4.85
CA ALA A 65 -4.41 -2.88 -5.41
C ALA A 65 -4.26 -4.05 -4.43
N SER A 66 -3.08 -4.18 -3.81
CA SER A 66 -2.79 -5.23 -2.84
C SER A 66 -3.70 -5.11 -1.60
N ILE A 67 -3.87 -3.90 -1.07
CA ILE A 67 -4.73 -3.63 0.10
C ILE A 67 -6.19 -3.91 -0.22
N VAL A 68 -6.69 -3.47 -1.38
CA VAL A 68 -8.08 -3.67 -1.77
C VAL A 68 -8.41 -5.15 -1.96
N LYS A 69 -7.46 -5.94 -2.48
CA LYS A 69 -7.59 -7.40 -2.61
C LYS A 69 -7.46 -8.17 -1.30
N SER A 70 -7.02 -7.52 -0.23
CA SER A 70 -6.89 -8.15 1.09
C SER A 70 -8.27 -8.24 1.75
N THR A 71 -8.73 -9.44 2.04
CA THR A 71 -10.03 -9.66 2.70
C THR A 71 -9.94 -9.36 4.20
N GLU A 72 -10.99 -8.81 4.79
CA GLU A 72 -10.99 -8.36 6.20
C GLU A 72 -10.77 -9.50 7.21
N ASN A 73 -11.12 -10.74 6.86
CA ASN A 73 -10.81 -11.93 7.67
C ASN A 73 -9.29 -12.23 7.78
N ARG A 74 -8.44 -11.52 7.02
CA ARG A 74 -6.98 -11.59 7.11
C ARG A 74 -6.37 -10.49 7.97
N VAL A 75 -7.17 -9.79 8.79
CA VAL A 75 -6.67 -8.90 9.83
C VAL A 75 -6.19 -9.73 11.04
N VAL A 76 -5.17 -10.55 10.82
CA VAL A 76 -4.59 -11.46 11.81
C VAL A 76 -3.07 -11.29 11.83
N ALA A 77 -2.46 -11.44 13.01
CA ALA A 77 -1.00 -11.43 13.11
C ALA A 77 -0.42 -12.71 12.49
N LEU A 78 0.80 -12.62 11.98
CA LEU A 78 1.54 -13.76 11.43
C LEU A 78 2.01 -14.69 12.56
N THR A 79 1.29 -15.81 12.72
CA THR A 79 1.66 -16.92 13.61
C THR A 79 2.53 -17.97 12.93
N GLY A 80 2.66 -17.91 11.60
CA GLY A 80 3.59 -18.71 10.80
C GLY A 80 4.35 -17.84 9.80
N ASN A 81 5.21 -18.47 9.00
CA ASN A 81 6.06 -17.80 8.04
C ASN A 81 5.25 -17.05 6.98
N ALA A 82 5.69 -15.83 6.65
CA ALA A 82 5.21 -15.10 5.49
C ALA A 82 5.46 -15.91 4.22
N THR A 83 4.62 -15.69 3.21
CA THR A 83 4.66 -16.36 1.89
C THR A 83 4.29 -15.35 0.80
N SER A 84 4.39 -15.75 -0.47
CA SER A 84 3.84 -14.98 -1.61
C SER A 84 2.33 -14.71 -1.54
N SER A 85 1.60 -15.43 -0.68
CA SER A 85 0.16 -15.23 -0.44
C SER A 85 -0.17 -14.31 0.74
N THR A 86 0.83 -13.90 1.53
CA THR A 86 0.65 -13.01 2.68
C THR A 86 0.22 -11.62 2.22
N THR A 87 -0.77 -11.07 2.90
CA THR A 87 -1.43 -9.80 2.56
C THR A 87 -0.85 -8.61 3.30
N PRO A 88 -1.05 -7.39 2.77
CA PRO A 88 -0.86 -6.16 3.53
C PRO A 88 -1.48 -6.16 4.92
N LEU A 89 -2.67 -6.75 5.11
CA LEU A 89 -3.34 -6.76 6.42
C LEU A 89 -2.59 -7.62 7.44
N GLU A 90 -2.11 -8.80 7.05
CA GLU A 90 -1.29 -9.65 7.91
C GLU A 90 0.06 -9.00 8.22
N PHE A 91 0.71 -8.41 7.21
CA PHE A 91 1.94 -7.64 7.40
C PHE A 91 1.73 -6.44 8.33
N ALA A 92 0.59 -5.74 8.21
CA ALA A 92 0.28 -4.60 9.08
C ALA A 92 0.03 -5.04 10.53
N LYS A 93 -0.62 -6.19 10.75
CA LYS A 93 -0.76 -6.78 12.08
C LYS A 93 0.59 -7.23 12.65
N GLY A 94 1.53 -7.61 11.78
CA GLY A 94 2.90 -7.94 12.15
C GLY A 94 3.03 -9.35 12.70
N GLY A 95 4.19 -9.64 13.28
CA GLY A 95 4.56 -10.94 13.85
C GLY A 95 5.97 -10.87 14.42
N THR A 96 6.62 -12.02 14.57
CA THR A 96 8.05 -12.08 14.91
C THR A 96 8.91 -11.75 13.69
N SER A 97 10.17 -11.34 13.91
CA SER A 97 11.09 -11.04 12.80
C SER A 97 11.33 -12.25 11.91
N ALA A 98 11.37 -13.46 12.48
CA ALA A 98 11.53 -14.71 11.76
C ALA A 98 10.34 -15.03 10.84
N HIS A 99 9.11 -14.81 11.31
CA HIS A 99 7.92 -15.03 10.48
C HIS A 99 7.84 -14.00 9.35
N LEU A 100 8.17 -12.74 9.62
CA LEU A 100 8.07 -11.65 8.65
C LEU A 100 9.08 -11.78 7.50
N ALA A 101 10.34 -12.09 7.80
CA ALA A 101 11.43 -12.12 6.83
C ALA A 101 11.76 -13.53 6.31
N ASN A 102 10.79 -14.45 6.32
CA ASN A 102 11.04 -15.82 5.89
C ASN A 102 11.10 -15.95 4.35
N ALA A 103 10.12 -15.37 3.67
CA ALA A 103 9.85 -15.59 2.24
C ALA A 103 10.50 -14.52 1.36
N SER A 104 11.49 -14.92 0.56
CA SER A 104 12.07 -14.09 -0.50
C SER A 104 11.07 -13.83 -1.65
N ASP A 105 10.04 -14.67 -1.79
CA ASP A 105 8.97 -14.56 -2.77
C ASP A 105 7.74 -13.78 -2.27
N ALA A 106 7.76 -13.28 -1.03
CA ALA A 106 6.72 -12.38 -0.52
C ALA A 106 6.57 -11.18 -1.47
N LYS A 107 5.32 -10.76 -1.74
CA LYS A 107 5.08 -9.66 -2.67
C LYS A 107 5.54 -8.33 -2.06
N ALA A 108 6.37 -7.59 -2.78
CA ALA A 108 6.86 -6.28 -2.36
C ALA A 108 5.69 -5.31 -2.07
N ALA A 109 4.63 -5.36 -2.89
CA ALA A 109 3.44 -4.52 -2.70
C ALA A 109 2.66 -4.89 -1.43
N ALA A 110 2.72 -6.17 -1.00
CA ALA A 110 2.11 -6.61 0.24
C ALA A 110 2.87 -6.08 1.47
N VAL A 111 4.20 -6.19 1.45
CA VAL A 111 5.05 -5.64 2.54
C VAL A 111 4.91 -4.12 2.61
N ALA A 112 5.03 -3.42 1.48
CA ALA A 112 4.87 -1.96 1.41
C ALA A 112 3.48 -1.50 1.87
N GLY A 113 2.42 -2.21 1.44
CA GLY A 113 1.06 -1.97 1.90
C GLY A 113 0.92 -2.18 3.42
N GLY A 114 1.55 -3.22 3.96
CA GLY A 114 1.60 -3.47 5.40
C GLY A 114 2.29 -2.35 6.19
N ILE A 115 3.41 -1.83 5.68
CA ILE A 115 4.12 -0.67 6.26
C ILE A 115 3.18 0.54 6.30
N ALA A 116 2.57 0.89 5.16
CA ALA A 116 1.66 2.04 5.08
C ALA A 116 0.46 1.89 6.03
N LEU A 117 -0.19 0.72 6.04
CA LEU A 117 -1.33 0.46 6.91
C LEU A 117 -0.95 0.54 8.39
N ARG A 118 0.16 -0.11 8.78
CA ARG A 118 0.65 -0.06 10.16
C ARG A 118 1.02 1.34 10.60
N SER A 119 1.53 2.18 9.69
CA SER A 119 1.81 3.59 9.98
C SER A 119 0.56 4.49 10.06
N LEU A 120 -0.59 4.06 9.51
CA LEU A 120 -1.84 4.82 9.53
C LEU A 120 -2.77 4.44 10.68
N VAL A 121 -2.78 3.17 11.10
CA VAL A 121 -3.71 2.72 12.13
C VAL A 121 -3.30 3.22 13.51
N LYS A 122 -4.31 3.55 14.32
CA LYS A 122 -4.11 3.92 15.72
C LYS A 122 -3.33 2.82 16.44
N ASP A 123 -2.34 3.23 17.23
CA ASP A 123 -1.41 2.36 17.97
C ASP A 123 -0.48 1.49 17.09
N GLY A 124 -0.57 1.61 15.76
CA GLY A 124 0.36 0.99 14.84
C GLY A 124 1.73 1.69 14.89
N LYS A 125 2.77 0.90 15.15
CA LYS A 125 4.16 1.37 15.23
C LYS A 125 5.06 0.44 14.44
N LEU A 126 5.94 1.01 13.63
CA LEU A 126 7.04 0.26 13.05
C LEU A 126 8.04 -0.12 14.15
N ALA A 127 8.71 -1.25 13.97
CA ALA A 127 9.74 -1.71 14.88
C ALA A 127 10.86 -0.67 14.99
N SER A 128 11.40 -0.47 16.20
CA SER A 128 12.57 0.38 16.40
C SER A 128 13.74 -0.17 15.60
N GLY A 129 14.47 0.69 14.89
CA GLY A 129 15.67 0.30 14.17
C GLY A 129 16.91 0.37 15.05
N ALA A 130 18.01 0.90 14.49
CA ALA A 130 19.20 1.25 15.24
C ALA A 130 18.94 2.38 16.26
N GLN A 131 19.97 2.75 17.02
CA GLN A 131 19.91 3.87 17.95
C GLN A 131 19.55 5.19 17.24
N ASP A 132 18.87 6.10 17.94
CA ASP A 132 18.51 7.43 17.45
C ASP A 132 19.76 8.16 16.91
N GLY A 133 19.63 8.78 15.73
CA GLY A 133 20.73 9.47 15.05
C GLY A 133 21.70 8.57 14.28
N GLN A 134 21.53 7.25 14.28
CA GLN A 134 22.34 6.31 13.50
C GLN A 134 21.65 5.86 12.21
N ALA A 135 22.43 5.31 11.28
CA ALA A 135 21.90 4.66 10.09
C ALA A 135 20.93 3.52 10.46
N GLY A 136 19.77 3.49 9.82
CA GLY A 136 18.66 2.61 10.19
C GLY A 136 17.99 2.97 11.52
N GLY A 137 18.28 4.14 12.10
CA GLY A 137 17.68 4.61 13.35
C GLY A 137 16.26 5.14 13.21
N LYS A 138 15.74 5.73 14.29
CA LYS A 138 14.37 6.24 14.39
C LYS A 138 13.94 7.14 13.23
N GLU A 139 14.80 8.08 12.82
CA GLU A 139 14.49 9.03 11.74
C GLU A 139 14.27 8.31 10.40
N GLU A 140 15.07 7.27 10.12
CA GLU A 140 14.93 6.48 8.89
C GLU A 140 13.71 5.57 8.94
N VAL A 141 13.43 4.94 10.08
CA VAL A 141 12.20 4.17 10.29
C VAL A 141 10.95 5.04 10.08
N GLN A 142 10.95 6.26 10.62
CA GLN A 142 9.86 7.21 10.42
C GLN A 142 9.72 7.60 8.95
N LYS A 143 10.83 7.89 8.26
CA LYS A 143 10.82 8.18 6.82
C LYS A 143 10.24 7.02 6.02
N VAL A 144 10.58 5.76 6.34
CA VAL A 144 9.99 4.57 5.69
C VAL A 144 8.47 4.58 5.81
N GLY A 145 7.94 4.78 7.03
CA GLY A 145 6.50 4.87 7.26
C GLY A 145 5.85 6.01 6.47
N ILE A 146 6.40 7.22 6.56
CA ILE A 146 5.90 8.41 5.85
C ILE A 146 5.90 8.20 4.34
N THR A 147 6.99 7.66 3.77
CA THR A 147 7.10 7.39 2.34
C THR A 147 6.06 6.37 1.88
N ALA A 148 5.86 5.29 2.64
CA ALA A 148 4.85 4.29 2.33
C ALA A 148 3.44 4.89 2.32
N VAL A 149 3.12 5.70 3.34
CA VAL A 149 1.83 6.38 3.46
C VAL A 149 1.61 7.37 2.32
N ASN A 150 2.58 8.25 2.03
CA ASN A 150 2.45 9.25 0.97
C ASN A 150 2.26 8.59 -0.40
N LYS A 151 2.99 7.51 -0.69
CA LYS A 151 2.83 6.75 -1.93
C LYS A 151 1.42 6.14 -2.05
N LEU A 152 0.89 5.58 -0.96
CA LEU A 152 -0.47 5.04 -0.92
C LEU A 152 -1.54 6.14 -1.06
N LEU A 153 -1.41 7.25 -0.33
CA LEU A 153 -2.34 8.37 -0.40
C LEU A 153 -2.34 9.04 -1.77
N GLY A 154 -1.19 9.13 -2.44
CA GLY A 154 -1.12 9.60 -3.82
C GLY A 154 -1.95 8.73 -4.78
N ALA A 155 -1.92 7.40 -4.62
CA ALA A 155 -2.76 6.51 -5.44
C ALA A 155 -4.25 6.64 -5.11
N VAL A 156 -4.60 6.86 -3.84
CA VAL A 156 -5.98 7.15 -3.42
C VAL A 156 -6.45 8.49 -3.98
N GLU A 157 -5.60 9.51 -3.96
CA GLU A 157 -5.91 10.82 -4.54
C GLU A 157 -6.18 10.72 -6.04
N GLU A 158 -5.34 10.01 -6.78
CA GLU A 158 -5.50 9.84 -8.23
C GLU A 158 -6.78 9.11 -8.62
N ILE A 159 -7.17 8.05 -7.89
CA ILE A 159 -8.43 7.36 -8.18
C ILE A 159 -9.65 8.22 -7.86
N VAL A 160 -9.58 9.04 -6.79
CA VAL A 160 -10.64 10.00 -6.45
C VAL A 160 -10.75 11.07 -7.53
N LYS A 161 -9.63 11.67 -7.97
CA LYS A 161 -9.61 12.67 -9.05
C LYS A 161 -10.24 12.13 -10.34
N LYS A 162 -9.83 10.93 -10.78
CA LYS A 162 -10.39 10.28 -11.97
C LYS A 162 -11.90 10.06 -11.84
N THR A 163 -12.35 9.63 -10.66
CA THR A 163 -13.77 9.40 -10.38
C THR A 163 -14.58 10.70 -10.46
N VAL A 164 -14.11 11.76 -9.79
CA VAL A 164 -14.77 13.07 -9.79
C VAL A 164 -14.79 13.66 -11.20
N LYS A 165 -13.67 13.62 -11.92
CA LYS A 165 -13.56 14.11 -13.30
C LYS A 165 -14.59 13.45 -14.22
N ASN A 166 -14.67 12.12 -14.22
CA ASN A 166 -15.63 11.38 -15.05
C ASN A 166 -17.09 11.68 -14.68
N VAL A 167 -17.40 11.96 -13.41
CA VAL A 167 -18.75 12.40 -13.01
C VAL A 167 -19.04 13.80 -13.56
N LEU A 168 -18.10 14.74 -13.44
CA LEU A 168 -18.26 16.11 -13.95
C LEU A 168 -18.38 16.15 -15.47
N GLU A 169 -17.64 15.30 -16.19
CA GLU A 169 -17.75 15.16 -17.65
C GLU A 169 -19.16 14.73 -18.07
N LYS A 170 -19.73 13.71 -17.41
CA LYS A 170 -21.12 13.27 -17.68
C LYS A 170 -22.16 14.34 -17.35
N VAL A 171 -21.97 15.07 -16.24
CA VAL A 171 -22.85 16.19 -15.89
C VAL A 171 -22.80 17.26 -16.98
N LYS A 172 -21.60 17.59 -17.45
CA LYS A 172 -21.42 18.56 -18.53
C LYS A 172 -22.13 18.12 -19.82
N GLU A 173 -21.96 16.87 -20.24
CA GLU A 173 -22.63 16.33 -21.43
C GLU A 173 -24.16 16.47 -21.35
N GLU A 174 -24.76 16.13 -20.20
CA GLU A 174 -26.22 16.26 -20.02
C GLU A 174 -26.68 17.73 -19.97
N VAL A 175 -25.88 18.63 -19.38
CA VAL A 175 -26.16 20.07 -19.38
C VAL A 175 -26.08 20.65 -20.79
N ASP A 176 -25.08 20.25 -21.58
CA ASP A 176 -24.91 20.70 -22.96
C ASP A 176 -26.10 20.23 -23.82
N LYS A 177 -26.52 18.95 -23.70
CA LYS A 177 -27.74 18.44 -24.36
C LYS A 177 -29.02 19.19 -23.97
N ALA A 178 -29.14 19.60 -22.70
CA ALA A 178 -30.31 20.35 -22.23
C ALA A 178 -30.33 21.81 -22.72
N ARG A 179 -29.15 22.38 -23.04
CA ARG A 179 -29.01 23.72 -23.58
C ARG A 179 -29.21 23.79 -25.08
N ASP A 180 -28.99 22.68 -25.80
CA ASP A 180 -29.32 22.61 -27.22
C ASP A 180 -30.80 22.98 -27.40
N PRO A 181 -31.12 24.02 -28.20
CA PRO A 181 -32.50 24.43 -28.38
C PRO A 181 -33.27 23.23 -28.93
N LYS A 182 -34.28 22.77 -28.18
CA LYS A 182 -35.24 21.80 -28.72
C LYS A 182 -35.74 22.38 -30.03
N ALA A 183 -35.58 21.63 -31.12
CA ALA A 183 -36.11 22.02 -32.41
C ALA A 183 -37.57 22.44 -32.20
N ALA A 184 -37.84 23.72 -32.42
CA ALA A 184 -39.20 24.22 -32.52
C ALA A 184 -39.78 23.66 -33.82
N GLY A 185 -40.20 22.40 -33.80
CA GLY A 185 -41.19 21.89 -34.77
C GLY A 185 -42.54 22.46 -34.35
N GLN A 186 -43.08 23.37 -35.16
CA GLN A 186 -44.10 23.09 -36.18
C GLN A 186 -45.49 22.90 -35.57
#